data_AF-A0A7Y8NVF9-F1
#
_entry.id   AF-A0A7Y8NVF9-F1
#
_cell.length_a   1.000
_cell.length_b   1.000
_cell.length_c   1.000
_cell.angle_alpha   90.00
_cell.angle_beta   90.00
_cell.angle_gamma   90.00
#
_symmetry.space_group_name_H-M   'P 1'
#
loop_
_entity.id
_entity.type
_entity.pdbx_description
1 polymer ?
#
loop_
_entity_poly.entity_id
_entity_poly.type
_entity_poly.pdbx_seq_one_letter_code
_entity_poly.pdbx_strand_id
1 'polypeptide(L)'
;MEKWKLSSGKEISPSSSNYTDISIDKTLLSTINLGVLFGKEKTSNKNIAIEANSIMTGLVCGQEWKPLSISVDPAAINGKFKYIVIGTLKWKLLGTTFYSQTKIYSGFITMKPKGLQLMNLILSNKNNIMSHYFV
;
A
#
# COMPACT_ATOMS: atom_id res chain seq x y z
N MET A 1 -13.18 2.21 -2.61
CA MET A 1 -11.82 2.18 -2.02
C MET A 1 -11.71 3.40 -1.14
N GLU A 2 -11.53 3.23 0.17
CA GLU A 2 -11.33 4.35 1.08
C GLU A 2 -9.86 4.79 1.03
N LYS A 3 -9.65 6.10 1.06
CA LYS A 3 -8.35 6.76 0.98
C LYS A 3 -8.21 7.69 2.18
N TRP A 4 -7.12 7.56 2.91
CA TRP A 4 -6.84 8.42 4.06
C TRP A 4 -5.94 9.55 3.60
N LYS A 5 -6.47 10.78 3.65
CA LYS A 5 -5.64 11.99 3.54
C LYS A 5 -4.85 12.14 4.83
N LEU A 6 -3.54 12.00 4.73
CA LEU A 6 -2.64 12.16 5.86
C LEU A 6 -2.38 13.66 6.01
N SER A 7 -3.29 14.33 6.72
CA SER A 7 -3.24 15.78 6.95
C SER A 7 -1.96 16.13 7.72
N SER A 8 -0.97 16.69 7.04
CA SER A 8 0.19 17.27 7.69
C SER A 8 0.07 18.79 7.88
N GLY A 9 -1.00 19.43 7.39
CA GLY A 9 -1.17 20.89 7.40
C GLY A 9 -0.11 21.65 6.58
N LYS A 10 0.77 20.94 5.87
CA LYS A 10 1.94 21.49 5.18
C LYS A 10 1.68 21.57 3.68
N GLU A 11 2.16 22.64 3.06
CA GLU A 11 2.10 22.79 1.62
C GLU A 11 2.99 21.75 0.92
N ILE A 12 2.41 21.03 -0.04
CA ILE A 12 3.08 19.99 -0.81
C ILE A 12 3.58 20.59 -2.12
N SER A 13 4.81 20.24 -2.52
CA SER A 13 5.34 20.60 -3.83
C SER A 13 4.62 19.79 -4.94
N PRO A 14 4.06 20.44 -5.97
CA PRO A 14 3.21 19.79 -6.98
C PRO A 14 3.95 18.79 -7.90
N SER A 15 5.29 18.81 -7.93
CA SER A 15 6.08 18.15 -8.98
C SER A 15 6.75 16.83 -8.58
N SER A 16 6.61 16.34 -7.34
CA SER A 16 7.27 15.10 -6.92
C SER A 16 6.44 14.26 -5.96
N SER A 17 5.44 13.56 -6.49
CA SER A 17 4.78 12.47 -5.77
C SER A 17 5.33 11.10 -6.19
N ASN A 18 5.40 10.18 -5.23
CA ASN A 18 5.93 8.83 -5.40
C ASN A 18 5.02 7.84 -4.69
N TYR A 19 4.45 6.89 -5.43
CA TYR A 19 3.60 5.86 -4.87
C TYR A 19 4.43 4.62 -4.56
N THR A 20 4.30 4.06 -3.36
CA THR A 20 4.90 2.78 -2.99
C THR A 20 3.83 1.83 -2.52
N ASP A 21 3.88 0.61 -3.04
CA ASP A 21 3.00 -0.50 -2.67
C ASP A 21 3.83 -1.62 -2.02
N ILE A 22 3.29 -2.15 -0.92
CA ILE A 22 3.84 -3.31 -0.20
C ILE A 22 2.72 -4.27 0.21
N SER A 23 3.02 -5.56 0.22
CA SER A 23 2.15 -6.57 0.82
C SER A 23 2.34 -6.59 2.34
N ILE A 24 1.25 -6.40 3.08
CA ILE A 24 1.23 -6.39 4.55
C ILE A 24 0.64 -7.68 5.13
N ASP A 25 -0.10 -8.44 4.33
CA ASP A 25 -0.55 -9.79 4.65
C ASP A 25 -0.67 -10.61 3.36
N LYS A 26 -0.26 -11.88 3.39
CA LYS A 26 -0.32 -12.77 2.22
C LYS A 26 -0.76 -14.16 2.64
N THR A 27 -1.83 -14.63 2.00
CA THR A 27 -2.30 -16.01 2.07
C THR A 27 -2.01 -16.73 0.76
N LEU A 28 -2.42 -18.00 0.65
CA LEU A 28 -2.34 -18.74 -0.61
C LEU A 28 -3.19 -18.09 -1.72
N LEU A 29 -4.31 -17.47 -1.35
CA LEU A 29 -5.34 -17.06 -2.30
C LEU A 29 -5.50 -15.54 -2.41
N SER A 30 -5.05 -14.80 -1.41
CA SER A 30 -5.26 -13.35 -1.32
C SER A 30 -4.06 -12.62 -0.74
N THR A 31 -4.00 -11.32 -0.97
CA THR A 31 -2.97 -10.45 -0.42
C THR A 31 -3.60 -9.13 -0.01
N ILE A 32 -3.29 -8.67 1.20
CA ILE A 32 -3.61 -7.31 1.63
C ILE A 32 -2.39 -6.44 1.35
N ASN A 33 -2.60 -5.40 0.57
CA ASN A 33 -1.56 -4.43 0.20
C ASN A 33 -1.81 -3.09 0.91
N LEU A 34 -0.72 -2.39 1.16
CA LEU A 34 -0.67 -1.00 1.62
C LEU A 34 -0.03 -0.15 0.54
N GLY A 35 -0.81 0.79 0.03
CA GLY A 35 -0.37 1.84 -0.87
C GLY A 35 -0.12 3.13 -0.09
N VAL A 36 1.02 3.77 -0.34
CA VAL A 36 1.34 5.08 0.23
C VAL A 36 1.83 6.01 -0.87
N LEU A 37 1.17 7.17 -0.98
CA LEU A 37 1.62 8.28 -1.79
C LEU A 37 2.48 9.20 -0.93
N PHE A 38 3.76 9.29 -1.27
CA PHE A 38 4.68 10.25 -0.72
C PHE A 38 4.74 11.49 -1.58
N GLY A 39 5.07 12.63 -0.97
CA GLY A 39 5.56 13.78 -1.70
C GLY A 39 6.46 14.63 -0.82
N LYS A 40 6.77 15.84 -1.27
CA LYS A 40 7.72 16.71 -0.60
C LYS A 40 7.04 17.91 0.04
N GLU A 41 7.36 18.16 1.29
CA GLU A 41 7.02 19.41 1.97
C GLU A 41 7.78 20.58 1.33
N LYS A 42 7.08 21.66 0.96
CA LYS A 42 7.69 22.82 0.26
C LYS A 42 8.79 23.51 1.07
N THR A 43 8.60 23.64 2.38
CA THR A 43 9.48 24.42 3.27
C THR A 43 10.75 23.65 3.67
N SER A 44 10.61 22.37 3.98
CA SER A 44 11.71 21.54 4.49
C SER A 44 12.35 20.64 3.43
N ASN A 45 11.72 20.51 2.25
CA ASN A 45 12.08 19.55 1.20
C ASN A 45 12.09 18.07 1.70
N LYS A 46 11.51 17.79 2.88
CA LYS A 46 11.42 16.45 3.46
C LYS A 46 10.31 15.65 2.78
N ASN A 47 10.54 14.35 2.64
CA ASN A 47 9.50 13.43 2.19
C ASN A 47 8.46 13.25 3.30
N ILE A 48 7.19 13.39 2.94
CA ILE A 48 6.04 13.18 3.80
C ILE A 48 5.06 12.24 3.12
N ALA A 49 4.35 11.43 3.90
CA ALA A 49 3.21 10.67 3.40
C ALA A 49 2.01 11.62 3.26
N ILE A 50 1.34 11.59 2.11
CA ILE A 50 0.23 12.49 1.75
C ILE A 50 -1.09 11.73 1.75
N GLU A 51 -1.04 10.51 1.23
CA GLU A 51 -2.21 9.65 1.12
C GLU A 51 -1.78 8.22 1.39
N ALA A 52 -2.67 7.44 2.00
CA ALA A 52 -2.51 6.01 2.09
C ALA A 52 -3.84 5.30 1.83
N ASN A 53 -3.76 4.08 1.32
CA ASN A 53 -4.89 3.20 1.08
C ASN A 53 -4.48 1.76 1.35
N SER A 54 -5.43 0.91 1.73
CA SER A 54 -5.19 -0.53 1.85
C SER A 54 -6.27 -1.29 1.11
N ILE A 55 -5.86 -2.30 0.37
CA ILE A 55 -6.73 -3.09 -0.51
C ILE A 55 -6.39 -4.57 -0.39
N MET A 56 -7.40 -5.41 -0.57
CA MET A 56 -7.20 -6.85 -0.71
C MET A 56 -7.33 -7.23 -2.18
N THR A 57 -6.36 -7.98 -2.71
CA THR A 57 -6.33 -8.51 -4.08
C THR A 57 -6.23 -10.03 -4.07
N GLY A 58 -6.48 -10.67 -5.21
CA GLY A 58 -6.57 -12.13 -5.34
C GLY A 58 -8.01 -12.65 -5.22
N LEU A 59 -8.18 -13.86 -4.72
CA LEU A 59 -9.49 -14.45 -4.49
C LEU A 59 -10.16 -13.81 -3.26
N VAL A 60 -11.10 -12.92 -3.52
CA VAL A 60 -11.90 -12.23 -2.49
C VAL A 60 -13.27 -12.89 -2.26
N CYS A 61 -13.50 -14.08 -2.84
CA CYS A 61 -14.75 -14.81 -2.67
C CYS A 61 -14.98 -15.14 -1.20
N GLY A 62 -15.98 -14.50 -0.60
CA GLY A 62 -16.32 -14.70 0.81
C GLY A 62 -15.36 -14.02 1.80
N GLN A 63 -14.45 -13.17 1.35
CA GLN A 63 -13.63 -12.32 2.23
C GLN A 63 -13.77 -10.85 1.84
N GLU A 64 -13.90 -9.98 2.83
CA GLU A 64 -13.93 -8.54 2.64
C GLU A 64 -12.98 -7.89 3.63
N TRP A 65 -11.97 -7.19 3.10
CA TRP A 65 -11.10 -6.33 3.88
C TRP A 65 -11.68 -4.91 3.93
N LYS A 66 -11.89 -4.39 5.14
CA LYS A 66 -12.28 -3.00 5.38
C LYS A 66 -11.22 -2.32 6.25
N PRO A 67 -10.33 -1.49 5.67
CA PRO A 67 -9.43 -0.71 6.48
C PRO A 67 -10.24 0.35 7.24
N LEU A 68 -9.95 0.50 8.53
CA LEU A 68 -10.61 1.45 9.42
C LEU A 68 -9.73 2.69 9.67
N SER A 69 -8.42 2.48 9.77
CA SER A 69 -7.43 3.54 9.98
C SER A 69 -6.09 3.16 9.37
N ILE A 70 -5.42 4.15 8.79
CA ILE A 70 -4.05 4.04 8.31
C ILE A 70 -3.27 5.25 8.80
N SER A 71 -2.18 5.00 9.53
CA SER A 71 -1.19 6.01 9.87
C SER A 71 0.15 5.69 9.22
N VAL A 72 0.85 6.73 8.77
CA VAL A 72 2.18 6.63 8.20
C VAL A 72 3.03 7.79 8.71
N ASP A 73 3.90 7.47 9.66
CA ASP A 73 4.75 8.44 10.33
C ASP A 73 6.19 8.31 9.83
N PRO A 74 6.93 9.43 9.67
CA PRO A 74 8.35 9.36 9.40
C PRO A 74 9.06 8.65 10.56
N ALA A 75 9.92 7.67 10.25
CA ALA A 75 10.76 7.05 11.27
C ALA A 75 11.88 8.04 11.67
N ALA A 76 12.33 7.96 12.92
CA ALA A 76 13.40 8.82 13.43
C ALA A 76 14.74 8.65 12.69
N ILE A 77 14.92 7.56 11.93
CA ILE A 77 16.19 7.16 11.33
C ILE A 77 15.96 6.66 9.88
N ASN A 78 16.77 7.15 8.95
CA ASN A 78 17.04 6.59 7.61
C ASN A 78 15.88 6.57 6.58
N GLY A 79 15.01 7.57 6.53
CA GLY A 79 14.07 7.75 5.42
C GLY A 79 13.05 6.61 5.26
N LYS A 80 12.87 5.80 6.30
CA LYS A 80 11.80 4.81 6.44
C LYS A 80 10.58 5.49 7.05
N PHE A 81 9.40 4.99 6.73
CA PHE A 81 8.15 5.44 7.34
C PHE A 81 7.54 4.28 8.11
N LYS A 82 7.21 4.50 9.38
CA LYS A 82 6.48 3.54 10.20
C LYS A 82 5.02 3.61 9.79
N TYR A 83 4.42 2.47 9.48
CA TYR A 83 2.99 2.41 9.20
C TYR A 83 2.26 1.61 10.28
N ILE A 84 1.00 1.95 10.49
CA ILE A 84 0.01 1.13 11.20
C ILE A 84 -1.26 1.11 10.37
N VAL A 85 -1.73 -0.08 10.05
CA VAL A 85 -3.01 -0.32 9.34
C VAL A 85 -3.91 -1.12 10.28
N ILE A 86 -5.04 -0.52 10.64
CA ILE A 86 -6.09 -1.17 11.43
C ILE A 86 -7.26 -1.39 10.50
N GLY A 87 -7.82 -2.60 10.49
CA GLY A 87 -9.02 -2.88 9.72
C GLY A 87 -9.75 -4.12 10.18
N THR A 88 -10.87 -4.40 9.54
CA THR A 88 -11.68 -5.59 9.79
C THR A 88 -11.62 -6.50 8.57
N LEU A 89 -11.18 -7.74 8.78
CA LEU A 89 -11.39 -8.82 7.83
C LEU A 89 -12.74 -9.47 8.14
N LYS A 90 -13.63 -9.50 7.16
CA LYS A 90 -14.95 -10.13 7.26
C LYS A 90 -15.00 -11.36 6.39
N TRP A 91 -15.59 -12.43 6.91
CA TRP A 91 -15.89 -13.62 6.13
C TRP A 91 -17.38 -13.63 5.84
N LYS A 92 -17.70 -13.74 4.56
CA LYS A 92 -19.05 -13.72 4.02
C LYS A 92 -19.39 -15.06 3.41
N LEU A 93 -20.59 -15.54 3.69
CA LEU A 93 -21.22 -16.65 2.98
C LEU A 93 -22.50 -16.12 2.37
N LEU A 94 -22.61 -16.21 1.03
CA LEU A 94 -23.79 -15.74 0.28
C LEU A 94 -24.21 -14.29 0.62
N GLY A 95 -23.24 -13.40 0.78
CA GLY A 95 -23.46 -11.98 1.11
C GLY A 95 -23.58 -11.68 2.60
N THR A 96 -23.82 -12.68 3.46
CA THR A 96 -23.97 -12.51 4.91
C THR A 96 -22.64 -12.66 5.63
N THR A 97 -22.28 -11.69 6.48
CA THR A 97 -21.09 -11.79 7.33
C THR A 97 -21.35 -12.72 8.51
N PHE A 98 -20.61 -13.83 8.61
CA PHE A 98 -20.73 -14.77 9.73
C PHE A 98 -19.56 -14.68 10.71
N TYR A 99 -18.42 -14.15 10.28
CA TYR A 99 -17.26 -13.91 11.14
C TYR A 99 -16.60 -12.58 10.77
N SER A 100 -16.11 -11.88 11.78
CA SER A 100 -15.38 -10.62 11.64
C SER A 100 -14.21 -10.62 12.61
N GLN A 101 -13.04 -10.21 12.12
CA GLN A 101 -11.83 -10.14 12.92
C GLN A 101 -11.15 -8.81 12.69
N THR A 102 -10.84 -8.11 13.78
CA THR A 102 -9.96 -6.95 13.74
C THR A 102 -8.53 -7.40 13.50
N LYS A 103 -7.86 -6.79 12.52
CA LYS A 103 -6.46 -6.99 12.21
C LYS A 103 -5.70 -5.69 12.37
N ILE A 104 -4.49 -5.79 12.89
CA ILE A 104 -3.55 -4.69 13.03
C ILE A 104 -2.25 -5.13 12.37
N TYR A 105 -1.82 -4.37 11.37
CA TYR A 105 -0.54 -4.56 10.69
C TYR A 105 0.33 -3.35 10.95
N SER A 106 1.59 -3.58 11.30
CA SER A 106 2.55 -2.51 11.51
C SER A 106 3.92 -2.90 10.96
N GLY A 107 4.65 -1.93 10.46
CA GLY A 107 5.98 -2.17 9.92
C GLY A 107 6.62 -0.90 9.39
N PHE A 108 7.57 -1.08 8.48
CA PHE A 108 8.27 0.01 7.83
C PHE A 108 8.10 -0.06 6.32
N ILE A 109 7.90 1.09 5.69
CA ILE A 109 7.88 1.26 4.25
C ILE A 109 8.96 2.25 3.84
N THR A 110 9.70 1.93 2.79
CA THR A 110 10.71 2.80 2.20
C THR A 110 10.18 3.31 0.87
N MET A 111 10.30 4.61 0.62
CA MET A 111 9.91 5.19 -0.66
C MET A 111 10.76 4.59 -1.79
N LYS A 112 10.13 3.91 -2.76
CA LYS A 112 10.85 3.35 -3.93
C LYS A 112 11.08 4.45 -4.96
N PRO A 113 12.32 4.81 -5.34
CA PRO A 113 12.54 5.83 -6.36
C PRO A 113 11.82 5.48 -7.67
N LYS A 114 11.23 6.47 -8.36
CA LYS A 114 10.45 6.26 -9.60
C LYS A 114 11.18 5.41 -10.65
N GLY A 115 12.50 5.54 -10.76
CA GLY A 115 13.32 4.75 -11.68
C GLY A 115 13.31 3.24 -11.40
N LEU A 116 13.24 2.83 -10.13
CA LEU A 116 13.22 1.42 -9.75
C LEU A 116 11.87 0.75 -10.07
N GLN A 117 10.77 1.52 -10.03
CA GLN A 117 9.44 1.02 -10.40
C GLN A 117 9.33 0.75 -11.90
N LEU A 118 9.86 1.66 -12.73
CA LEU A 118 9.96 1.46 -14.18
C LEU A 118 10.80 0.24 -14.52
N MET A 119 11.93 0.04 -13.84
CA MET A 119 12.80 -1.12 -14.09
C MET A 119 12.11 -2.45 -13.75
N ASN A 120 11.41 -2.53 -12.62
CA ASN A 120 10.65 -3.72 -12.23
C ASN A 120 9.49 -4.01 -13.18
N LEU A 121 8.81 -2.98 -13.69
CA LEU A 121 7.75 -3.13 -14.67
C LEU A 121 8.29 -3.67 -16.00
N ILE A 122 9.42 -3.14 -16.48
CA ILE A 122 10.08 -3.59 -17.71
C ILE A 122 10.54 -5.04 -17.57
N LEU A 123 11.13 -5.42 -16.43
CA LEU A 123 11.59 -6.78 -16.16
C LEU A 123 10.42 -7.78 -16.06
N SER A 124 9.34 -7.41 -15.35
CA SER A 124 8.13 -8.24 -15.27
C SER A 124 7.48 -8.47 -16.64
N ASN A 125 7.49 -7.46 -17.51
CA ASN A 125 6.90 -7.57 -18.84
C ASN A 125 7.76 -8.46 -19.77
N LYS A 126 9.10 -8.30 -19.72
CA LYS A 126 10.02 -9.18 -20.47
C LYS A 126 9.84 -10.66 -20.12
N ASN A 127 9.61 -10.99 -18.85
CA ASN A 127 9.42 -12.38 -18.40
C ASN A 127 8.09 -12.99 -18.91
N ASN A 128 7.02 -12.19 -19.04
CA ASN A 128 5.76 -12.65 -19.63
C ASN A 128 5.83 -12.86 -21.15
N ILE A 129 6.68 -12.09 -21.84
CA ILE A 129 6.90 -12.24 -23.29
C ILE A 129 7.74 -13.49 -23.56
N MET A 130 8.77 -13.77 -22.75
CA MET A 130 9.63 -14.95 -22.93
C MET A 130 8.93 -16.28 -22.61
N SER A 131 7.89 -16.30 -21.76
CA SER A 131 7.12 -17.52 -21.49
C SER A 131 6.19 -17.95 -22.64
N HIS A 132 6.01 -17.11 -23.66
CA HIS A 132 5.19 -17.41 -24.84
C HIS A 132 5.99 -17.96 -26.04
N TYR A 133 7.31 -18.16 -25.89
CA TYR A 133 8.19 -18.66 -26.96
C TYR A 133 8.84 -20.03 -26.66
N PHE A 134 8.41 -20.72 -25.59
CA PHE A 134 8.80 -22.10 -25.32
C PHE A 134 7.56 -23.00 -25.27
N VAL A 135 7.06 -23.36 -26.44
CA VAL A 135 6.25 -24.55 -26.71
C VAL A 135 6.84 -25.21 -27.95
#